data_AF-A0A6J6AIC9-F1
#
_entry.id   AF-A0A6J6AIC9-F1
#
_cell.length_a   1.000
_cell.length_b   1.000
_cell.length_c   1.000
_cell.angle_alpha   90.00
_cell.angle_beta   90.00
_cell.angle_gamma   90.00
#
_symmetry.space_group_name_H-M   'P 1'
#
loop_
_entity.id
_entity.type
_entity.pdbx_description
1 polymer ?
#
loop_
_entity_poly.entity_id
_entity_poly.type
_entity_poly.pdbx_seq_one_letter_code
_entity_poly.pdbx_strand_id
1 'polypeptide(L)'
;MQTGLWSLTRHPNYFGNALLWWGIGIVGAETGSGVIGFIGPVVMTFFLLKVSGVPMLERSLNKRREGYAEYAARTSVFIPRLPKKA
;
A
#
# COMPACT_ATOMS: atom_id res chain seq x y z
N MET A 1 -2.68 -13.22 -12.37
CA MET A 1 -2.46 -11.87 -11.77
C MET A 1 -1.31 -11.85 -10.75
N GLN A 2 -0.24 -12.63 -10.96
CA GLN A 2 0.96 -12.61 -10.10
C GLN A 2 2.17 -12.14 -10.91
N THR A 3 1.90 -11.23 -11.85
CA THR A 3 2.86 -10.74 -12.83
C THR A 3 2.92 -9.21 -12.71
N GLY A 4 4.03 -8.62 -13.12
CA GLY A 4 4.25 -7.18 -12.97
C GLY A 4 4.25 -6.74 -11.50
N LEU A 5 3.68 -5.56 -11.21
CA LEU A 5 3.72 -4.96 -9.87
C LEU A 5 3.03 -5.80 -8.78
N TRP A 6 2.03 -6.61 -9.16
CA TRP A 6 1.32 -7.51 -8.25
C TRP A 6 2.14 -8.75 -7.86
N SER A 7 3.30 -9.00 -8.48
CA SER A 7 4.25 -9.98 -7.94
C SER A 7 5.09 -9.43 -6.79
N LEU A 8 5.22 -8.10 -6.69
CA LEU A 8 6.06 -7.42 -5.70
C LEU A 8 5.29 -7.02 -4.44
N THR A 9 4.03 -6.63 -4.59
CA THR A 9 3.14 -6.26 -3.48
C THR A 9 1.69 -6.57 -3.84
N ARG A 10 0.87 -6.87 -2.84
CA ARG A 10 -0.55 -7.18 -3.01
C ARG A 10 -1.38 -5.94 -3.35
N HIS A 11 -0.89 -4.76 -2.95
CA HIS A 11 -1.57 -3.48 -3.13
C HIS A 11 -0.65 -2.41 -3.75
N PRO A 12 -0.12 -2.63 -4.99
CA PRO A 12 0.81 -1.69 -5.62
C PRO A 12 0.19 -0.30 -5.83
N ASN A 13 -1.11 -0.26 -6.11
CA ASN A 13 -1.87 0.98 -6.27
C ASN A 13 -1.91 1.80 -4.98
N TYR A 14 -2.06 1.16 -3.82
CA TYR A 14 -2.09 1.86 -2.53
C TYR A 14 -0.71 2.35 -2.13
N PHE A 15 0.33 1.59 -2.45
CA PHE A 15 1.71 2.03 -2.27
C PHE A 15 2.02 3.25 -3.15
N GLY A 16 1.62 3.23 -4.43
CA GLY A 16 1.76 4.38 -5.33
C GLY A 16 1.01 5.62 -4.84
N ASN A 17 -0.20 5.44 -4.31
CA ASN A 17 -0.96 6.53 -3.71
C ASN A 17 -0.25 7.13 -2.49
N ALA A 18 0.28 6.29 -1.59
CA ALA A 18 1.08 6.76 -0.47
C ALA A 18 2.32 7.53 -0.96
N LEU A 19 3.09 6.99 -1.91
CA LEU A 19 4.25 7.69 -2.48
C LEU A 19 3.89 9.06 -3.06
N LEU A 20 2.75 9.17 -3.76
CA LEU A 20 2.26 10.44 -4.28
C LEU A 20 2.05 11.46 -3.16
N TRP A 21 1.31 11.09 -2.11
CA TRP A 21 1.03 11.99 -0.99
C TRP A 21 2.29 12.37 -0.20
N TRP A 22 3.19 11.42 0.01
CA TRP A 22 4.48 11.69 0.65
C TRP A 22 5.35 12.59 -0.22
N GLY A 23 5.37 12.40 -1.53
CA GLY A 23 6.07 13.27 -2.48
C GLY A 23 5.56 14.71 -2.45
N ILE A 24 4.23 14.90 -2.47
CA ILE A 24 3.61 16.23 -2.32
C ILE A 24 3.97 16.86 -0.97
N GLY A 25 3.93 16.08 0.12
CA GLY A 25 4.32 16.54 1.45
C GLY A 25 5.78 17.00 1.51
N ILE A 26 6.70 16.24 0.89
CA ILE A 26 8.13 16.59 0.82
C ILE A 26 8.35 17.89 0.03
N VAL A 27 7.70 18.04 -1.13
CA VAL A 27 7.79 19.28 -1.92
C VAL A 27 7.22 20.47 -1.13
N GLY A 28 6.07 20.31 -0.49
CA GLY A 28 5.45 21.36 0.32
C GLY A 28 6.31 21.78 1.51
N ALA A 29 7.03 20.84 2.11
CA ALA A 29 7.90 21.08 3.27
C ALA A 29 9.10 21.98 3.00
N GLU A 30 9.41 22.29 1.74
CA GLU A 30 10.37 23.35 1.37
C GLU A 30 9.92 24.72 1.93
N THR A 31 8.61 24.94 2.04
CA THR A 31 8.07 26.13 2.67
C THR A 31 8.14 25.97 4.19
N GLY A 32 8.55 27.02 4.93
CA GLY A 32 8.76 26.93 6.38
C GLY A 32 7.58 26.38 7.18
N SER A 33 6.33 26.67 6.76
CA SER A 33 5.10 26.13 7.36
C SER A 33 4.60 24.83 6.71
N GLY A 34 5.14 24.42 5.57
CA GLY A 34 4.66 23.30 4.78
C GLY A 34 4.89 21.93 5.41
N VAL A 35 5.73 21.84 6.44
CA VAL A 35 5.90 20.63 7.26
C VAL A 35 4.56 20.17 7.90
N ILE A 36 3.65 21.11 8.19
CA ILE A 36 2.30 20.78 8.67
C ILE A 36 1.52 19.94 7.64
N GLY A 37 1.86 20.08 6.36
CA GLY A 37 1.29 19.30 5.26
C GLY A 37 1.51 17.79 5.38
N PHE A 38 2.48 17.31 6.17
CA PHE A 38 2.69 15.87 6.41
C PHE A 38 1.54 15.18 7.17
N ILE A 39 0.64 15.94 7.81
CA ILE A 39 -0.56 15.38 8.42
C ILE A 39 -1.39 14.62 7.36
N GLY A 40 -1.49 15.16 6.15
CA GLY A 40 -2.19 14.53 5.03
C GLY A 40 -1.69 13.12 4.69
N PRO A 41 -0.42 12.93 4.27
CA PRO A 41 0.13 11.62 3.94
C PRO A 41 0.09 10.65 5.14
N VAL A 42 0.30 11.12 6.37
CA VAL A 42 0.22 10.27 7.56
C VAL A 42 -1.20 9.73 7.76
N VAL A 43 -2.20 10.61 7.73
CA VAL A 43 -3.61 10.25 7.88
C VAL A 43 -4.06 9.33 6.75
N MET A 44 -3.70 9.65 5.50
CA MET A 44 -4.03 8.83 4.33
C MET A 44 -3.40 7.43 4.44
N THR A 45 -2.11 7.34 4.80
CA THR A 45 -1.42 6.06 4.96
C THR A 45 -2.05 5.22 6.08
N PHE A 46 -2.47 5.87 7.18
CA PHE A 46 -3.18 5.20 8.27
C PHE A 46 -4.52 4.61 7.81
N PHE A 47 -5.36 5.38 7.11
CA PHE A 47 -6.63 4.89 6.60
C PHE A 47 -6.47 3.74 5.61
N LEU A 48 -5.48 3.83 4.72
CA LEU A 48 -5.14 2.76 3.77
C LEU A 48 -4.71 1.47 4.47
N LEU A 49 -3.85 1.55 5.48
CA LEU A 49 -3.28 0.35 6.11
C LEU A 49 -4.14 -0.25 7.22
N LYS A 50 -4.92 0.55 7.94
CA LYS A 50 -5.55 0.13 9.20
C LYS A 50 -7.07 0.13 9.18
N VAL A 51 -7.72 0.91 8.32
CA VAL A 51 -9.18 1.08 8.36
C VAL A 51 -9.84 0.44 7.15
N SER A 52 -9.78 1.09 5.98
CA SER A 52 -10.67 0.76 4.86
C SER A 52 -9.96 0.15 3.66
N GLY A 53 -8.68 0.45 3.45
CA GLY A 53 -7.96 -0.02 2.27
C GLY A 53 -7.63 -1.51 2.33
N VAL A 54 -6.45 -1.81 2.87
CA VAL A 54 -5.86 -3.15 2.87
C VAL A 54 -6.71 -4.17 3.65
N PRO A 55 -7.13 -3.93 4.91
CA PRO A 55 -7.74 -4.98 5.73
C PRO A 55 -9.09 -5.47 5.21
N MET A 56 -9.93 -4.54 4.72
CA MET A 56 -11.25 -4.88 4.18
C MET A 56 -11.12 -5.65 2.86
N LEU A 57 -10.22 -5.21 1.98
CA LEU A 57 -9.99 -5.86 0.69
C LEU A 57 -9.40 -7.26 0.86
N GLU A 58 -8.42 -7.43 1.74
CA GLU A 58 -7.82 -8.74 2.08
C GLU A 58 -8.86 -9.73 2.61
N ARG A 59 -9.75 -9.29 3.51
CA ARG A 59 -10.83 -10.13 4.04
C ARG A 59 -11.81 -10.56 2.95
N SER A 60 -12.13 -9.66 2.02
CA SER A 60 -13.01 -9.97 0.89
C SER A 60 -12.36 -10.96 -0.09
N LEU A 61 -11.07 -10.73 -0.42
CA LEU A 61 -10.32 -11.58 -1.35
C LEU A 61 -10.07 -12.98 -0.79
N ASN A 62 -9.73 -13.10 0.49
CA ASN A 62 -9.59 -14.40 1.15
C ASN A 62 -10.87 -15.24 1.09
N LYS A 63 -12.05 -14.61 1.06
CA LYS A 63 -13.35 -15.32 0.99
C LYS A 63 -13.77 -15.66 -0.44
N ARG A 64 -13.48 -14.77 -1.40
CA ARG A 64 -14.01 -14.87 -2.77
C ARG A 64 -13.07 -15.54 -3.75
N ARG A 65 -11.78 -15.67 -3.42
CA ARG A 65 -10.76 -16.15 -4.36
C ARG A 65 -9.99 -17.33 -3.80
N GLU A 66 -10.23 -18.48 -4.40
CA GLU A 66 -9.47 -19.70 -4.15
C GLU A 66 -7.98 -19.48 -4.49
N GLY A 67 -7.08 -20.04 -3.66
CA GLY A 67 -5.63 -19.87 -3.80
C GLY A 67 -5.09 -18.47 -3.44
N TYR A 68 -5.93 -17.53 -2.99
CA TYR A 68 -5.46 -16.21 -2.57
C TYR A 68 -4.59 -16.28 -1.30
N ALA A 69 -4.86 -17.22 -0.40
CA ALA A 69 -4.05 -17.43 0.81
C ALA A 69 -2.59 -17.79 0.48
N GLU A 70 -2.35 -18.64 -0.52
CA GLU A 70 -1.01 -19.00 -0.96
C GLU A 70 -0.27 -17.83 -1.60
N TYR A 71 -0.99 -17.01 -2.38
CA TYR A 71 -0.46 -15.76 -2.92
C TYR A 71 -0.15 -14.76 -1.80
N ALA A 72 -1.04 -14.65 -0.83
CA ALA A 72 -0.91 -13.80 0.34
C ALA A 72 0.33 -14.13 1.19
N ALA A 73 0.68 -15.41 1.29
CA ALA A 73 1.84 -15.88 2.05
C ALA A 73 3.18 -15.52 1.39
N ARG A 74 3.25 -15.45 0.05
CA ARG A 74 4.51 -15.21 -0.70
C ARG A 74 4.73 -13.76 -1.12
N THR A 75 3.69 -12.94 -1.12
CA THR A 75 3.72 -11.56 -1.64
C THR A 75 3.54 -10.55 -0.51
N SER A 76 4.36 -9.50 -0.51
CA SER A 76 4.29 -8.44 0.50
C SER A 76 2.93 -7.74 0.52
N VAL A 77 2.48 -7.32 1.70
CA VAL A 77 1.19 -6.65 1.87
C VAL A 77 1.16 -5.29 1.18
N PHE A 78 2.17 -4.46 1.40
CA PHE A 78 2.11 -3.05 1.02
C PHE A 78 3.40 -2.57 0.37
N ILE A 79 4.53 -2.71 1.07
CA ILE A 79 5.84 -2.30 0.54
C ILE A 79 6.29 -3.30 -0.54
N PRO A 80 6.60 -2.87 -1.78
CA PRO A 80 7.10 -3.76 -2.83
C PRO A 80 8.37 -4.49 -2.37
N ARG A 81 8.34 -5.82 -2.45
CA ARG A 81 9.49 -6.68 -2.16
C ARG A 81 9.53 -7.81 -3.17
N LEU A 82 10.73 -8.30 -3.49
CA LEU A 82 10.85 -9.48 -4.34
C LEU A 82 10.09 -10.66 -3.71
N PRO A 83 9.24 -11.36 -4.47
CA PRO A 83 8.45 -12.46 -3.93
C PRO A 83 9.37 -13.58 -3.45
N LYS A 84 9.00 -14.23 -2.35
CA LYS A 84 9.70 -15.44 -1.90
C LYS A 84 9.49 -16.52 -2.95
N LYS A 85 10.59 -17.14 -3.43
CA LYS A 85 10.49 -18.33 -4.29
C LYS A 85 9.79 -19.44 -3.49
N ALA A 86 8.85 -20.11 -4.15
CA ALA A 86 8.16 -21.29 -3.61
C ALA A 86 9.15 -22.45 -3.44
#